data_AF-A0A938B157-F1
#
_entry.id   AF-A0A938B157-F1
#
_cell.length_a   1.000
_cell.length_b   1.000
_cell.length_c   1.000
_cell.angle_alpha   90.00
_cell.angle_beta   90.00
_cell.angle_gamma   90.00
#
_symmetry.space_group_name_H-M   'P 1'
#
loop_
_entity.id
_entity.type
_entity.pdbx_description
1 polymer ?
#
loop_
_entity_poly.entity_id
_entity_poly.type
_entity_poly.pdbx_seq_one_letter_code
_entity_poly.pdbx_strand_id
1 'polypeptide(L)'
;GAGGSAPRHVQQFVREGHLRWDSLGEFMALAESFAHLSRTTGNKQAQVLGDALDRATGKLMQNRKSPGRVLGQLDNIGSHVHEAMYWAQELTAQNDDQELKRLFAPIAQELESKLEVILQEIQAAKGHAMNLGGYYHTDPAKMRAAMRPSATFNAILDRL
;
A
#
# COMPACT_ATOMS: atom_id res chain seq x y z
N GLY A 1 -8.36 13.64 -1.01
CA GLY A 1 -9.30 13.51 -2.15
C GLY A 1 -10.54 14.38 -1.91
N ALA A 2 -11.29 14.71 -2.97
CA ALA A 2 -12.48 15.58 -2.89
C ALA A 2 -13.81 14.85 -3.22
N GLY A 3 -13.76 13.54 -3.48
CA GLY A 3 -14.94 12.71 -3.75
C GLY A 3 -15.57 12.09 -2.50
N GLY A 4 -16.62 11.29 -2.70
CA GLY A 4 -17.23 10.47 -1.63
C GLY A 4 -16.55 9.11 -1.46
N SER A 5 -17.11 8.26 -0.59
CA SER A 5 -16.56 6.93 -0.22
C SER A 5 -16.88 5.79 -1.20
N ALA A 6 -17.36 6.10 -2.41
CA ALA A 6 -17.58 5.16 -3.52
C ALA A 6 -18.29 3.83 -3.15
N PRO A 7 -19.59 3.83 -2.79
CA PRO A 7 -20.31 2.62 -2.35
C PRO A 7 -20.31 1.47 -3.38
N ARG A 8 -20.22 1.78 -4.68
CA ARG A 8 -20.11 0.77 -5.76
C ARG A 8 -18.78 0.02 -5.76
N HIS A 9 -17.74 0.54 -5.10
CA HIS A 9 -16.46 -0.16 -4.94
C HIS A 9 -16.62 -1.24 -3.88
N VAL A 10 -17.25 -0.91 -2.76
CA VAL A 10 -17.59 -1.87 -1.70
C VAL A 10 -18.48 -2.99 -2.22
N GLN A 11 -19.47 -2.69 -3.06
CA GLN A 11 -20.32 -3.72 -3.68
C GLN A 11 -19.52 -4.74 -4.52
N GLN A 12 -18.51 -4.29 -5.27
CA GLN A 12 -17.65 -5.21 -6.01
C GLN A 12 -16.78 -6.03 -5.06
N PHE A 13 -16.16 -5.38 -4.09
CA PHE A 13 -15.31 -6.06 -3.11
C PHE A 13 -16.08 -7.14 -2.34
N VAL A 14 -17.31 -6.86 -1.89
CA VAL A 14 -18.18 -7.84 -1.23
C VAL A 14 -18.56 -8.99 -2.16
N ARG A 15 -18.74 -8.74 -3.46
CA ARG A 15 -19.15 -9.77 -4.41
C ARG A 15 -18.01 -10.68 -4.85
N GLU A 16 -16.83 -10.12 -5.09
CA GLU A 16 -15.74 -10.83 -5.78
C GLU A 16 -14.33 -10.55 -5.24
N GLY A 17 -14.20 -9.81 -4.13
CA GLY A 17 -12.91 -9.51 -3.51
C GLY A 17 -12.05 -8.48 -4.24
N HIS A 18 -12.55 -7.87 -5.32
CA HIS A 18 -11.80 -6.87 -6.09
C HIS A 18 -12.12 -5.45 -5.61
N LEU A 19 -11.12 -4.75 -5.05
CA LEU A 19 -11.26 -3.35 -4.64
C LEU A 19 -10.61 -2.41 -5.65
N ARG A 20 -11.41 -1.72 -6.45
CA ARG A 20 -10.94 -0.75 -7.46
C ARG A 20 -10.81 0.70 -6.95
N TRP A 21 -10.65 0.87 -5.64
CA TRP A 21 -10.39 2.19 -5.04
C TRP A 21 -8.95 2.60 -5.28
N ASP A 22 -8.73 3.82 -5.78
CA ASP A 22 -7.39 4.35 -6.01
C ASP A 22 -6.92 5.18 -4.81
N SER A 23 -5.89 4.69 -4.12
CA SER A 23 -5.28 5.34 -2.94
C SER A 23 -4.23 6.39 -3.29
N LEU A 24 -4.04 6.75 -4.57
CA LEU A 24 -3.04 7.75 -4.97
C LEU A 24 -3.11 9.05 -4.15
N GLY A 25 -4.32 9.54 -3.91
CA GLY A 25 -4.52 10.75 -3.12
C GLY A 25 -4.18 10.60 -1.62
N GLU A 26 -4.17 9.38 -1.09
CA GLU A 26 -3.72 9.08 0.27
C GLU A 26 -2.20 9.13 0.35
N PHE A 27 -1.49 8.56 -0.64
CA PHE A 27 -0.03 8.57 -0.69
C PHE A 27 0.52 10.00 -0.81
N MET A 28 -0.05 10.80 -1.72
CA MET A 28 0.34 12.21 -1.89
C MET A 28 0.07 13.04 -0.63
N ALA A 29 -1.07 12.81 0.03
CA ALA A 29 -1.39 13.51 1.27
C ALA A 29 -0.44 13.11 2.41
N LEU A 30 -0.04 11.83 2.48
CA LEU A 30 0.90 11.34 3.48
C LEU A 30 2.31 11.90 3.27
N ALA A 31 2.79 12.01 2.03
CA ALA A 31 4.07 12.63 1.72
C ALA A 31 4.12 14.09 2.21
N GLU A 32 3.07 14.88 1.92
CA GLU A 32 2.99 16.26 2.40
C GLU A 32 2.81 16.33 3.93
N SER A 33 2.10 15.37 4.54
CA SER A 33 2.00 15.29 6.00
C SER A 33 3.37 15.11 6.66
N PHE A 34 4.25 14.28 6.08
CA PHE A 34 5.62 14.12 6.54
C PHE A 34 6.46 15.39 6.34
N ALA A 35 6.34 16.02 5.18
CA ALA A 35 7.03 17.27 4.89
C ALA A 35 6.60 18.40 5.85
N HIS A 36 5.31 18.49 6.17
CA HIS A 36 4.79 19.43 7.17
C HIS A 36 5.36 19.15 8.56
N LEU A 37 5.40 17.88 8.99
CA LEU A 37 5.97 17.48 10.28
C LEU A 37 7.45 17.89 10.37
N SER A 38 8.23 17.64 9.31
CA SER A 38 9.62 18.08 9.21
C SER A 38 9.76 19.59 9.38
N ARG A 39 9.00 20.40 8.62
CA ARG A 39 9.09 21.87 8.68
C ARG A 39 8.67 22.46 10.02
N THR A 40 7.69 21.87 10.68
CA THR A 40 7.11 22.40 11.93
C THR A 40 7.86 21.96 13.18
N THR A 41 8.48 20.77 13.16
CA THR A 41 9.14 20.20 14.35
C THR A 41 10.65 20.06 14.18
N GLY A 42 11.18 20.23 12.97
CA GLY A 42 12.57 19.94 12.65
C GLY A 42 12.89 18.45 12.50
N ASN A 43 11.87 17.58 12.40
CA ASN A 43 12.06 16.14 12.24
C ASN A 43 12.62 15.80 10.84
N LYS A 44 13.94 15.64 10.75
CA LYS A 44 14.64 15.31 9.49
C LYS A 44 14.27 13.93 8.94
N GLN A 45 14.01 12.95 9.80
CA GLN A 45 13.58 11.62 9.36
C GLN A 45 12.23 11.65 8.65
N ALA A 46 11.31 12.50 9.12
CA ALA A 46 10.05 12.75 8.41
C ALA A 46 10.30 13.30 7.00
N GLN A 47 11.26 14.21 6.81
CA GLN A 47 11.61 14.69 5.47
C GLN A 47 12.02 13.54 4.55
N VAL A 48 12.94 12.68 5.02
CA VAL A 48 13.42 11.53 4.24
C VAL A 48 12.28 10.57 3.87
N LEU A 49 11.38 10.28 4.83
CA LEU A 49 10.19 9.47 4.58
C LEU A 49 9.28 10.09 3.52
N GLY A 50 8.99 11.39 3.63
CA GLY A 50 8.14 12.11 2.69
C GLY A 50 8.72 12.17 1.28
N ASP A 51 10.00 12.51 1.15
CA ASP A 51 10.69 12.62 -0.13
C ASP A 51 10.81 11.25 -0.83
N ALA A 52 11.08 10.19 -0.06
CA ALA A 52 11.09 8.84 -0.60
C ALA A 52 9.70 8.37 -1.02
N LEU A 53 8.64 8.73 -0.29
CA LEU A 53 7.26 8.39 -0.64
C LEU A 53 6.82 9.11 -1.92
N ASP A 54 7.14 10.40 -2.07
CA ASP A 54 6.81 11.16 -3.28
C ASP A 54 7.45 10.53 -4.54
N ARG A 55 8.74 10.15 -4.45
CA ARG A 55 9.43 9.43 -5.54
C ARG A 55 8.82 8.04 -5.80
N ALA A 56 8.43 7.32 -4.76
CA ALA A 56 7.78 6.02 -4.87
C ALA A 56 6.42 6.13 -5.58
N THR A 57 5.59 7.10 -5.20
CA THR A 57 4.32 7.38 -5.85
C THR A 57 4.54 7.77 -7.32
N GLY A 58 5.59 8.55 -7.63
CA GLY A 58 6.00 8.84 -9.00
C GLY A 58 6.32 7.56 -9.81
N LYS A 59 7.06 6.62 -9.23
CA LYS A 59 7.34 5.30 -9.85
C LYS A 59 6.08 4.47 -10.03
N LEU A 60 5.16 4.46 -9.05
CA LEU A 60 3.87 3.76 -9.13
C LEU A 60 3.08 4.21 -10.37
N MET A 61 3.01 5.54 -10.58
CA MET A 61 2.34 6.14 -11.73
C MET A 61 3.05 5.81 -13.05
N GLN A 62 4.38 5.96 -13.13
CA GLN A 62 5.17 5.66 -14.32
C GLN A 62 5.03 4.19 -14.74
N ASN A 63 5.02 3.28 -13.76
CA ASN A 63 4.88 1.84 -13.97
C ASN A 63 3.41 1.37 -14.08
N ARG A 64 2.45 2.31 -14.08
CA ARG A 64 1.01 2.08 -14.25
C ARG A 64 0.46 1.05 -13.25
N LYS A 65 0.88 1.16 -11.98
CA LYS A 65 0.47 0.24 -10.90
C LYS A 65 -0.76 0.72 -10.12
N SER A 66 -1.65 1.46 -10.79
CA SER A 66 -2.96 1.83 -10.27
C SER A 66 -3.96 0.65 -10.35
N PRO A 67 -4.98 0.61 -9.49
CA PRO A 67 -6.01 -0.43 -9.51
C PRO A 67 -6.79 -0.49 -10.82
N GLY A 68 -6.84 -1.67 -11.42
CA GLY A 68 -7.76 -2.04 -12.47
C GLY A 68 -9.20 -2.13 -11.99
N ARG A 69 -10.14 -2.21 -12.93
CA ARG A 69 -11.58 -2.11 -12.65
C ARG A 69 -12.27 -3.46 -12.50
N VAL A 70 -11.65 -4.53 -13.00
CA VAL A 70 -12.25 -5.88 -13.06
C VAL A 70 -11.37 -6.89 -12.35
N LEU A 71 -12.02 -7.92 -11.79
CA LEU A 71 -11.36 -9.06 -11.18
C LEU A 71 -10.29 -9.66 -12.11
N GLY A 72 -9.14 -10.01 -11.54
CA GLY A 72 -7.99 -10.53 -12.27
C GLY A 72 -6.99 -9.46 -12.69
N GLN A 73 -7.37 -8.18 -12.65
CA GLN A 73 -6.43 -7.07 -12.72
C GLN A 73 -5.85 -6.78 -11.33
N LEU A 74 -4.76 -6.01 -11.30
CA LEU A 74 -4.26 -5.40 -10.07
C LEU A 74 -5.37 -4.61 -9.39
N ASP A 75 -5.51 -4.70 -8.07
CA ASP A 75 -6.50 -3.93 -7.31
C ASP A 75 -5.81 -3.02 -6.29
N ASN A 76 -6.58 -2.43 -5.38
CA ASN A 76 -6.08 -1.54 -4.33
C ASN A 76 -4.97 -2.18 -3.49
N ILE A 77 -5.16 -3.43 -3.04
CA ILE A 77 -4.18 -4.12 -2.19
C ILE A 77 -2.88 -4.36 -2.98
N GLY A 78 -2.99 -4.80 -4.25
CA GLY A 78 -1.82 -4.95 -5.11
C GLY A 78 -1.08 -3.63 -5.39
N SER A 79 -1.80 -2.52 -5.53
CA SER A 79 -1.22 -1.19 -5.67
C SER A 79 -0.43 -0.78 -4.40
N HIS A 80 -0.97 -1.07 -3.22
CA HIS A 80 -0.30 -0.84 -1.93
C HIS A 80 1.00 -1.66 -1.79
N VAL A 81 1.03 -2.90 -2.28
CA VAL A 81 2.27 -3.72 -2.31
C VAL A 81 3.34 -3.05 -3.16
N HIS A 82 2.97 -2.57 -4.36
CA HIS A 82 3.90 -1.86 -5.23
C HIS A 82 4.40 -0.55 -4.59
N GLU A 83 3.51 0.23 -3.98
CA GLU A 83 3.87 1.48 -3.31
C GLU A 83 4.86 1.21 -2.16
N ALA A 84 4.56 0.23 -1.31
CA ALA A 84 5.44 -0.17 -0.21
C ALA A 84 6.83 -0.63 -0.70
N MET A 85 6.86 -1.41 -1.79
CA MET A 85 8.12 -1.86 -2.39
C MET A 85 8.93 -0.68 -2.96
N TYR A 86 8.30 0.20 -3.74
CA TYR A 86 9.00 1.37 -4.30
C TYR A 86 9.47 2.31 -3.19
N TRP A 87 8.69 2.49 -2.13
CA TRP A 87 9.07 3.33 -1.01
C TRP A 87 10.26 2.76 -0.24
N ALA A 88 10.26 1.45 0.04
CA ALA A 88 11.41 0.78 0.65
C ALA A 88 12.68 0.88 -0.21
N GLN A 89 12.54 0.76 -1.54
CA GLN A 89 13.65 0.96 -2.48
C GLN A 89 14.19 2.40 -2.43
N GLU A 90 13.32 3.42 -2.41
CA GLU A 90 13.72 4.83 -2.29
C GLU A 90 14.40 5.14 -0.95
N LEU A 91 13.90 4.55 0.14
CA LEU A 91 14.51 4.65 1.48
C LEU A 91 15.88 3.97 1.56
N THR A 92 16.10 2.96 0.73
CA THR A 92 17.41 2.31 0.59
C THR A 92 18.35 3.11 -0.32
N ALA A 93 17.82 3.82 -1.32
CA ALA A 93 18.63 4.56 -2.30
C ALA A 93 19.14 5.90 -1.75
N GLN A 94 18.37 6.58 -0.90
CA GLN A 94 18.74 7.87 -0.30
C GLN A 94 20.02 7.79 0.57
N ASN A 95 20.65 8.94 0.85
CA ASN A 95 21.88 9.03 1.64
C ASN A 95 21.80 9.99 2.84
N ASP A 96 20.63 10.59 3.06
CA ASP A 96 20.39 11.61 4.09
C ASP A 96 20.19 11.00 5.49
N ASP A 97 19.72 9.74 5.57
CA ASP A 97 19.59 8.99 6.82
C ASP A 97 20.09 7.54 6.67
N GLN A 98 21.21 7.24 7.33
CA GLN A 98 21.85 5.93 7.25
C GLN A 98 21.14 4.86 8.08
N GLU A 99 20.37 5.24 9.10
CA GLU A 99 19.60 4.29 9.92
C GLU A 99 18.39 3.78 9.15
N LEU A 100 17.61 4.69 8.55
CA LEU A 100 16.51 4.33 7.65
C LEU A 100 17.01 3.49 6.49
N LYS A 101 18.15 3.87 5.88
CA LYS A 101 18.77 3.08 4.81
C LYS A 101 19.05 1.65 5.24
N ARG A 102 19.67 1.45 6.41
CA ARG A 102 19.98 0.11 6.96
C ARG A 102 18.72 -0.68 7.31
N LEU A 103 17.71 -0.01 7.88
CA LEU A 103 16.45 -0.64 8.27
C LEU A 103 15.69 -1.14 7.05
N PHE A 104 15.61 -0.34 5.98
CA PHE A 104 14.81 -0.67 4.80
C PHE A 104 15.53 -1.50 3.76
N ALA A 105 16.86 -1.58 3.76
CA ALA A 105 17.61 -2.42 2.82
C ALA A 105 17.15 -3.90 2.77
N PRO A 106 17.05 -4.63 3.89
CA PRO A 106 16.56 -6.02 3.86
C PRO A 106 15.07 -6.11 3.49
N ILE A 107 14.26 -5.11 3.87
CA ILE A 107 12.84 -5.06 3.56
C ILE A 107 12.62 -4.89 2.04
N ALA A 108 13.34 -3.94 1.41
CA ALA A 108 13.26 -3.67 -0.02
C ALA A 108 13.64 -4.90 -0.83
N GLN A 109 14.76 -5.55 -0.48
CA GLN A 109 15.22 -6.77 -1.13
C GLN A 109 14.19 -7.90 -1.04
N GLU A 110 13.59 -8.09 0.14
CA GLU A 110 12.64 -9.17 0.34
C GLU A 110 11.31 -8.91 -0.38
N LEU A 111 10.79 -7.67 -0.33
CA LEU A 111 9.60 -7.28 -1.09
C LEU A 111 9.78 -7.51 -2.59
N GLU A 112 10.94 -7.13 -3.14
CA GLU A 112 11.26 -7.33 -4.55
C GLU A 112 11.35 -8.82 -4.90
N SER A 113 12.11 -9.61 -4.11
CA SER A 113 12.28 -11.04 -4.37
C SER A 113 11.00 -11.86 -4.24
N LYS A 114 10.04 -11.40 -3.41
CA LYS A 114 8.77 -12.10 -3.13
C LYS A 114 7.55 -11.45 -3.78
N LEU A 115 7.74 -10.44 -4.64
CA LEU A 115 6.65 -9.67 -5.23
C LEU A 115 5.62 -10.58 -5.93
N GLU A 116 6.07 -11.52 -6.76
CA GLU A 116 5.17 -12.42 -7.47
C GLU A 116 4.37 -13.31 -6.52
N VAL A 117 5.01 -13.85 -5.47
CA VAL A 117 4.36 -14.67 -4.44
C VAL A 117 3.29 -13.86 -3.72
N ILE A 118 3.61 -12.64 -3.31
CA ILE A 118 2.67 -11.72 -2.63
C ILE A 118 1.45 -11.45 -3.51
N LEU A 119 1.66 -11.13 -4.79
CA LEU A 119 0.56 -10.84 -5.73
C LEU A 119 -0.30 -12.08 -6.00
N GLN A 120 0.31 -13.27 -6.05
CA GLN A 120 -0.41 -14.54 -6.17
C GLN A 120 -1.27 -14.83 -4.94
N GLU A 121 -0.75 -14.63 -3.73
CA GLU A 121 -1.52 -14.78 -2.49
C GLU A 121 -2.72 -13.84 -2.45
N ILE A 122 -2.53 -12.57 -2.84
CA ILE A 122 -3.62 -11.58 -2.94
C ILE A 122 -4.67 -12.02 -3.96
N GLN A 123 -4.24 -12.52 -5.13
CA GLN A 123 -5.16 -12.92 -6.18
C GLN A 123 -5.93 -14.19 -5.85
N ALA A 124 -5.30 -15.15 -5.16
CA ALA A 124 -5.92 -16.39 -4.71
C ALA A 124 -7.03 -16.16 -3.67
N ALA A 125 -6.97 -15.05 -2.93
CA ALA A 125 -7.98 -14.66 -1.96
C ALA A 125 -9.20 -13.95 -2.59
N LYS A 126 -9.34 -13.93 -3.92
CA LYS A 126 -10.42 -13.21 -4.63
C LYS A 126 -11.28 -14.18 -5.46
N GLY A 127 -12.31 -13.63 -6.11
CA GLY A 127 -13.22 -14.39 -6.98
C GLY A 127 -14.38 -15.06 -6.25
N HIS A 128 -14.54 -14.77 -4.97
CA HIS A 128 -15.67 -15.22 -4.15
C HIS A 128 -16.24 -14.06 -3.33
N ALA A 129 -17.44 -14.27 -2.78
CA ALA A 129 -18.07 -13.30 -1.90
C ALA A 129 -17.27 -13.11 -0.60
N MET A 130 -17.16 -11.86 -0.15
CA MET A 130 -16.49 -11.48 1.08
C MET A 130 -17.52 -11.23 2.18
N ASN A 131 -17.34 -11.88 3.33
CA ASN A 131 -18.12 -11.60 4.53
C ASN A 131 -17.36 -10.58 5.40
N LEU A 132 -17.79 -9.33 5.38
CA LEU A 132 -17.18 -8.26 6.19
C LEU A 132 -17.80 -8.13 7.59
N GLY A 133 -18.82 -8.93 7.92
CA GLY A 133 -19.54 -8.81 9.19
C GLY A 133 -20.42 -7.56 9.34
N GLY A 134 -20.58 -6.78 8.28
CA GLY A 134 -21.40 -5.57 8.24
C GLY A 134 -21.12 -4.72 7.00
N TYR A 135 -21.72 -3.53 6.93
CA TYR A 135 -21.48 -2.56 5.84
C TYR A 135 -21.01 -1.21 6.39
N TYR A 136 -21.86 -0.51 7.16
CA TYR A 136 -21.48 0.74 7.83
C TYR A 136 -20.59 0.51 9.06
N HIS A 137 -20.77 -0.65 9.71
CA HIS A 137 -19.96 -1.10 10.84
C HIS A 137 -19.58 -2.56 10.59
N THR A 138 -18.39 -2.77 10.05
CA THR A 138 -17.84 -4.09 9.73
C THR A 138 -17.22 -4.74 10.97
N ASP A 139 -17.05 -6.06 10.93
CA ASP A 139 -16.26 -6.78 11.93
C ASP A 139 -14.76 -6.50 11.67
N PRO A 140 -14.01 -5.99 12.67
CA PRO A 140 -12.61 -5.62 12.47
C PRO A 140 -11.69 -6.80 12.10
N ALA A 141 -11.97 -8.00 12.61
CA ALA A 141 -11.16 -9.18 12.32
C ALA A 141 -11.40 -9.66 10.89
N LYS A 142 -12.67 -9.70 10.45
CA LYS A 142 -13.03 -10.05 9.08
C LYS A 142 -12.50 -9.02 8.08
N MET A 143 -12.59 -7.73 8.39
CA MET A 143 -12.05 -6.69 7.51
C MET A 143 -10.53 -6.78 7.40
N ARG A 144 -9.83 -7.02 8.52
CA ARG A 144 -8.38 -7.24 8.51
C ARG A 144 -8.00 -8.44 7.64
N ALA A 145 -8.69 -9.57 7.79
CA ALA A 145 -8.43 -10.77 6.99
C ALA A 145 -8.67 -10.52 5.49
N ALA A 146 -9.74 -9.80 5.13
CA ALA A 146 -10.07 -9.50 3.74
C ALA A 146 -9.08 -8.50 3.08
N MET A 147 -8.56 -7.53 3.85
CA MET A 147 -7.65 -6.50 3.34
C MET A 147 -6.17 -6.86 3.40
N ARG A 148 -5.79 -7.86 4.21
CA ARG A 148 -4.39 -8.31 4.38
C ARG A 148 -4.23 -9.81 4.08
N PRO A 149 -4.65 -10.29 2.90
CA PRO A 149 -4.67 -11.72 2.60
C PRO A 149 -3.28 -12.35 2.39
N SER A 150 -2.26 -11.55 2.06
CA SER A 150 -0.90 -12.04 1.85
C SER A 150 -0.15 -12.21 3.17
N ALA A 151 0.01 -13.47 3.60
CA ALA A 151 0.83 -13.83 4.75
C ALA A 151 2.29 -13.43 4.55
N THR A 152 2.81 -13.58 3.32
CA THR A 152 4.19 -13.20 2.99
C THR A 152 4.41 -11.70 3.16
N PHE A 153 3.51 -10.86 2.64
CA PHE A 153 3.62 -9.41 2.79
C PHE A 153 3.50 -8.97 4.24
N ASN A 154 2.54 -9.55 4.98
CA ASN A 154 2.37 -9.26 6.41
C ASN A 154 3.64 -9.60 7.21
N ALA A 155 4.22 -10.79 7.01
CA ALA A 155 5.42 -11.22 7.72
C ALA A 155 6.65 -10.33 7.43
N ILE A 156 6.76 -9.79 6.21
CA ILE A 156 7.82 -8.84 5.87
C ILE A 156 7.66 -7.55 6.68
N LEU A 157 6.44 -6.99 6.71
CA LEU A 157 6.13 -5.72 7.35
C LEU A 157 6.12 -5.80 8.88
N ASP A 158 5.76 -6.93 9.48
CA ASP A 158 5.71 -7.12 10.93
C ASP A 158 7.12 -7.08 11.60
N ARG A 159 8.20 -6.96 10.81
CA ARG A 159 9.59 -6.75 11.30
C ARG A 159 9.99 -5.28 11.43
N LEU A 160 9.14 -4.36 11.00
CA LEU A 160 9.29 -2.92 11.19
C LEU A 160 8.62 -2.49 12.50
#